data_AF-A0A432SKT5-F1
#
_entry.id   AF-A0A432SKT5-F1
#
_cell.length_a   1.000
_cell.length_b   1.000
_cell.length_c   1.000
_cell.angle_alpha   90.00
_cell.angle_beta   90.00
_cell.angle_gamma   90.00
#
_symmetry.space_group_name_H-M   'P 1'
#
loop_
_entity.id
_entity.type
_entity.pdbx_description
1 polymer ?
#
loop_
_entity_poly.entity_id
_entity_poly.type
_entity_poly.pdbx_seq_one_letter_code
_entity_poly.pdbx_strand_id
1 'polypeptide(L)' 'VHLEGEYGFKNVVSGVPVMLGAKGAEKIIEVTLDDKEKAMFAKSCASVQSLIDTLNKNNFFKGAK' A
#
# COMPACT_ATOMS: atom_id res chain seq x y z
N VAL A 1 1.65 -1.62 5.10
CA VAL A 1 0.79 -2.83 5.10
C VAL A 1 0.21 -2.99 3.70
N HIS A 2 -0.02 -4.22 3.23
CA HIS A 2 -0.63 -4.46 1.92
C HIS A 2 -2.10 -4.05 2.00
N LEU A 3 -2.49 -3.06 1.19
CA LEU A 3 -3.88 -2.59 1.14
C LEU A 3 -4.67 -3.49 0.19
N GLU A 4 -5.79 -4.05 0.66
CA GLU A 4 -6.67 -4.93 -0.09
C GLU A 4 -8.01 -4.27 -0.47
N GLY A 5 -8.17 -2.99 -0.15
CA GLY A 5 -9.34 -2.18 -0.44
C GLY A 5 -9.49 -0.99 0.49
N GLU A 6 -8.70 -0.91 1.56
CA GLU A 6 -8.72 0.19 2.51
C GLU A 6 -8.32 1.50 1.83
N TYR A 7 -8.97 2.60 2.22
CA TYR A 7 -8.79 3.92 1.61
C TYR A 7 -9.11 3.99 0.10
N GLY A 8 -9.74 2.95 -0.47
CA GLY A 8 -10.04 2.85 -1.90
C GLY A 8 -8.85 2.40 -2.76
N PHE A 9 -7.76 1.92 -2.14
CA PHE A 9 -6.57 1.43 -2.84
C PHE A 9 -6.42 -0.08 -2.66
N LYS A 10 -6.01 -0.78 -3.72
CA LYS A 10 -5.83 -2.24 -3.74
C LYS A 10 -4.48 -2.59 -4.36
N ASN A 11 -3.80 -3.59 -3.82
CA ASN A 11 -2.50 -4.12 -4.28
C ASN A 11 -1.31 -3.15 -4.13
N VAL A 12 -1.41 -2.16 -3.24
CA VAL A 12 -0.31 -1.24 -2.95
C VAL A 12 0.10 -1.37 -1.48
N VAL A 13 1.40 -1.32 -1.23
CA VAL A 13 1.92 -1.26 0.14
C VAL A 13 2.05 0.20 0.52
N SER A 14 1.25 0.65 1.47
CA SER A 14 1.33 2.01 1.99
C SER A 14 1.46 2.02 3.52
N GLY A 15 2.00 3.11 4.04
CA GLY A 15 2.10 3.37 5.48
C GLY A 15 0.76 3.86 5.99
N VAL A 16 -0.07 2.93 6.47
CA VAL A 16 -1.35 3.24 7.12
C VAL A 16 -1.28 2.89 8.60
N PRO A 17 -2.01 3.61 9.47
CA PRO A 17 -2.10 3.25 10.87
C PRO A 17 -2.73 1.86 11.00
N VAL A 18 -1.98 0.94 11.59
CA VAL A 18 -2.43 -0.43 11.82
C VAL A 18 -2.33 -0.80 13.29
N MET A 19 -3.30 -1.57 13.74
CA MET A 19 -3.26 -2.22 15.03
C MET A 19 -2.40 -3.48 14.91
N LEU A 20 -1.29 -3.49 15.64
CA LEU A 20 -0.42 -4.66 15.74
C LEU A 20 -0.85 -5.52 16.93
N GLY A 21 -0.97 -6.83 16.70
CA GLY A 21 -1.20 -7.82 17.74
C GLY A 21 -0.31 -9.05 17.56
N ALA A 22 -0.65 -10.14 18.24
CA ALA A 22 0.18 -11.35 18.28
C ALA A 22 0.36 -12.01 16.89
N LYS A 23 -0.53 -11.71 15.94
CA LYS A 23 -0.47 -12.21 14.55
C LYS A 23 0.08 -11.20 13.55
N GLY A 24 0.65 -10.07 14.00
CA GLY A 24 1.15 -9.01 13.13
C GLY A 24 0.14 -7.88 12.94
N ALA A 25 -0.09 -7.43 11.70
CA ALA A 25 -1.09 -6.39 11.42
C ALA A 25 -2.51 -6.98 11.51
N GLU A 26 -3.17 -6.80 12.64
CA GLU A 26 -4.49 -7.39 12.93
C GLU A 26 -5.65 -6.56 12.38
N LYS A 27 -5.48 -5.24 12.31
CA LYS A 27 -6.51 -4.35 11.77
C LYS A 27 -5.92 -3.09 11.16
N ILE A 28 -6.37 -2.73 9.98
CA ILE A 28 -6.09 -1.41 9.40
C ILE A 28 -7.11 -0.42 9.96
N ILE A 29 -6.61 0.70 10.50
CA ILE A 29 -7.45 1.78 10.99
C ILE A 29 -7.67 2.71 9.80
N GLU A 30 -8.91 2.81 9.32
CA GLU A 30 -9.30 3.81 8.32
C GLU A 30 -9.57 5.14 9.04
N VAL A 31 -8.69 6.10 8.86
CA VAL A 31 -8.93 7.48 9.30
C VAL A 31 -9.63 8.25 8.20
N THR A 32 -10.53 9.14 8.57
CA THR A 32 -11.15 10.07 7.62
C THR A 32 -10.09 11.08 7.19
N LEU A 33 -9.59 10.92 5.97
CA LEU A 33 -8.66 11.85 5.34
C LEU A 33 -9.44 12.98 4.66
N ASP A 34 -8.93 14.20 4.77
CA ASP A 34 -9.42 15.34 3.99
C ASP A 34 -9.01 15.21 2.52
N ASP A 35 -9.67 15.95 1.62
CA ASP A 35 -9.43 15.86 0.17
C ASP A 35 -7.97 16.13 -0.22
N LYS A 36 -7.29 17.04 0.49
CA LYS A 36 -5.85 17.31 0.31
C LYS A 36 -4.98 16.11 0.71
N GLU A 37 -5.32 15.48 1.84
CA GLU A 37 -4.57 14.33 2.34
C GLU A 37 -4.81 13.09 1.47
N LYS A 38 -6.04 12.90 0.98
CA LYS A 38 -6.36 11.88 -0.02
C LYS A 38 -5.53 12.05 -1.28
N ALA A 39 -5.39 13.27 -1.79
CA ALA A 39 -4.58 13.55 -2.97
C ALA A 39 -3.09 13.26 -2.72
N MET A 40 -2.55 13.63 -1.55
CA MET A 40 -1.17 13.31 -1.17
C MET A 40 -0.97 11.79 -1.02
N PHE A 41 -1.90 11.10 -0.37
CA PHE A 41 -1.87 9.66 -0.19
C PHE A 41 -1.96 8.91 -1.53
N ALA A 42 -2.83 9.36 -2.43
CA ALA A 42 -2.94 8.83 -3.79
C ALA A 42 -1.62 8.99 -4.57
N LYS A 43 -0.97 10.15 -4.44
CA LYS A 43 0.33 10.39 -5.06
C LYS A 43 1.41 9.45 -4.53
N SER A 44 1.48 9.25 -3.21
CA SER A 44 2.42 8.30 -2.59
C SER A 44 2.16 6.86 -3.05
N CYS A 45 0.89 6.44 -3.09
CA CYS A 45 0.51 5.12 -3.58
C CYS A 45 0.90 4.93 -5.05
N ALA A 46 0.68 5.94 -5.90
CA ALA A 46 1.05 5.89 -7.31
C ALA A 46 2.56 5.75 -7.52
N SER A 47 3.39 6.43 -6.71
CA SER A 47 4.85 6.26 -6.76
C SER A 47 5.28 4.84 -6.40
N VAL A 48 4.69 4.24 -5.37
CA VAL A 48 4.98 2.86 -4.97
C VAL A 48 4.52 1.88 -6.06
N GLN A 49 3.32 2.08 -6.62
CA GLN A 49 2.81 1.25 -7.71
C GLN A 49 3.76 1.29 -8.93
N SER A 50 4.25 2.47 -9.31
CA SER A 50 5.21 2.62 -10.41
C SER A 50 6.52 1.88 -10.14
N LEU A 51 7.00 1.86 -8.89
CA LEU A 51 8.17 1.04 -8.49
C LEU A 51 7.87 -0.46 -8.62
N ILE A 52 6.71 -0.91 -8.14
CA ILE A 52 6.28 -2.32 -8.25
C ILE A 52 6.18 -2.73 -9.72
N ASP A 53 5.57 -1.90 -10.55
CA ASP A 53 5.45 -2.13 -11.99
C ASP A 53 6.82 -2.19 -12.66
N THR A 54 7.77 -1.35 -12.23
CA THR A 54 9.15 -1.37 -12.72
C THR A 54 9.85 -2.68 -12.33
N LEU A 55 9.70 -3.14 -11.09
CA LEU A 55 10.27 -4.41 -10.63
C LEU A 55 9.68 -5.60 -11.40
N ASN A 56 8.37 -5.59 -11.64
CA ASN A 56 7.67 -6.60 -12.43
C ASN A 56 8.13 -6.58 -13.90
N LYS A 57 8.23 -5.40 -14.53
CA LYS A 57 8.75 -5.24 -15.90
C LYS A 57 10.18 -5.76 -16.03
N ASN A 58 11.02 -5.53 -15.02
CA ASN A 58 12.39 -6.02 -14.98
C ASN A 58 12.48 -7.52 -14.61
N ASN A 59 11.35 -8.24 -14.52
CA ASN A 59 11.31 -9.65 -14.14
C ASN A 59 12.10 -9.95 -12.85
N PHE A 60 12.15 -9.00 -11.92
CA PHE A 60 12.99 -9.09 -10.72
C PHE A 60 12.66 -10.33 -9.88
N PHE A 61 11.39 -10.72 -9.83
CA PHE A 61 10.91 -11.89 -9.09
C PHE A 61 11.04 -13.23 -9.82
N LYS A 62 11.45 -13.22 -11.10
CA LYS A 62 11.51 -14.45 -11.93
C LYS A 62 12.66 -15.40 -11.55
N GLY A 63 13.55 -14.96 -10.66
CA GLY A 63 14.66 -15.77 -10.10
C GLY A 63 14.39 -16.36 -8.71
N ALA A 64 13.28 -16.03 -8.06
CA ALA A 64 12.90 -16.63 -6.78
C ALA A 64 12.13 -17.93 -7.05
N LYS A 65 12.88 -19.03 -7.22
CA LYS A 65 12.35 -20.39 -7.12
C LYS A 65 12.19 -20.79 -5.66
#